data_AF-A0A957WVT9-F1
#
_entry.id   AF-A0A957WVT9-F1
#
_cell.length_a   1.000
_cell.length_b   1.000
_cell.length_c   1.000
_cell.angle_alpha   90.00
_cell.angle_beta   90.00
_cell.angle_gamma   90.00
#
_symmetry.space_group_name_H-M   'P 1'
#
loop_
_entity.id
_entity.type
_entity.pdbx_description
1 polymer ?
#
loop_
_entity_poly.entity_id
_entity_poly.type
_entity_poly.pdbx_seq_one_letter_code
_entity_poly.pdbx_strand_id
1 'polypeptide(L)'
;MYNKQLFYRFRHSVFRHGILLLLLAVALAGLTSSARGQSPICRDVGNLTICGEFFDELVDAPGGDFKLEKNLQIGPKGGVPVVLVTDFKEFVTADAAFIHRTVADPAVGATDIIEGEFHFINDAVVEPLFGSKISPDLKNLADFYFVDVVNQRIFNPTVGASPTQDGEGLRNEAMRLDFLDRTGVRALLKDGGSVEENAAIDFEIDIKNKKFNATIPMNLRLNDHAETPNLRLTTRITIDEQGNFSGGIDSFTMRLAGFQMDVQDVKIQAGSLQQSASFEAGVVDVRKRNNPGFPNLDPTNPELVFRLEKLRYKDGAWNLGGGTVPLPDWTVGDAFALRFQSAGLTFDDQSRTYTINLNTTIMSGGQDAPLNISQRFPVTLRLGARLVNGEFKPFMSTRLTSLTIPLSVSSMFLQSEELTMVMDPAGNFFGLTAERLRLQWSTFYGGQQSGALAGFRLGIDNKRDLVLDLQGGAVDLPEIKNKVFTG
;
A
#
# COMPACT_ATOMS: atom_id res chain seq x y z
N MET A 1 48.25 -42.02 -23.37
CA MET A 1 46.82 -42.33 -23.15
C MET A 1 46.66 -43.04 -21.82
N TYR A 2 46.45 -42.31 -20.72
CA TYR A 2 46.12 -42.87 -19.41
C TYR A 2 45.27 -41.85 -18.63
N ASN A 3 44.37 -42.36 -17.78
CA ASN A 3 43.61 -41.65 -16.74
C ASN A 3 42.42 -40.76 -17.15
N LYS A 4 41.32 -41.38 -17.59
CA LYS A 4 39.96 -40.82 -17.38
C LYS A 4 39.00 -41.73 -16.59
N GLN A 5 39.28 -43.04 -16.46
CA GLN A 5 38.37 -43.97 -15.79
C GLN A 5 38.52 -44.05 -14.25
N LEU A 6 39.69 -43.72 -13.68
CA LEU A 6 39.87 -43.77 -12.22
C LEU A 6 39.13 -42.63 -11.49
N PHE A 7 39.03 -41.45 -12.10
CA PHE A 7 38.39 -40.29 -11.48
C PHE A 7 36.87 -40.44 -11.30
N TYR A 8 36.21 -41.19 -12.19
CA TYR A 8 34.75 -41.36 -12.16
C TYR A 8 34.29 -42.32 -11.05
N ARG A 9 35.07 -43.38 -10.77
CA ARG A 9 34.75 -44.32 -9.69
C ARG A 9 35.01 -43.76 -8.30
N PHE A 10 36.00 -42.89 -8.14
CA PHE A 10 36.28 -42.23 -6.86
C PHE A 10 35.18 -41.22 -6.48
N ARG A 11 34.67 -40.46 -7.45
CA ARG A 11 33.61 -39.46 -7.22
C ARG A 11 32.28 -40.08 -6.79
N HIS A 12 31.89 -41.22 -7.37
CA HIS A 12 30.64 -41.89 -7.01
C HIS A 12 30.65 -42.56 -5.63
N SER A 13 31.82 -43.07 -5.19
CA SER A 13 31.95 -43.68 -3.87
C SER A 13 31.90 -42.62 -2.76
N VAL A 14 32.64 -41.52 -2.91
CA VAL A 14 32.67 -40.44 -1.91
C VAL A 14 31.30 -39.75 -1.79
N PHE A 15 30.57 -39.57 -2.90
CA PHE A 15 29.24 -38.95 -2.86
C PHE A 15 28.19 -39.83 -2.18
N ARG A 16 28.21 -41.15 -2.42
CA ARG A 16 27.25 -42.07 -1.77
C ARG A 16 27.49 -42.22 -0.27
N HIS A 17 28.74 -42.31 0.17
CA HIS A 17 29.06 -42.44 1.60
C HIS A 17 28.91 -41.09 2.32
N GLY A 18 29.20 -39.97 1.65
CA GLY A 18 28.99 -38.63 2.19
C GLY A 18 27.52 -38.30 2.42
N ILE A 19 26.64 -38.64 1.47
CA ILE A 19 25.19 -38.45 1.64
C ILE A 19 24.62 -39.35 2.74
N LEU A 20 25.10 -40.59 2.86
CA LEU A 20 24.62 -41.50 3.89
C LEU A 20 25.04 -41.04 5.30
N LEU A 21 26.27 -40.55 5.45
CA LEU A 21 26.75 -39.95 6.71
C LEU A 21 26.00 -38.67 7.06
N LEU A 22 25.65 -37.84 6.07
CA LEU A 22 24.85 -36.63 6.28
C LEU A 22 23.42 -36.98 6.71
N LEU A 23 22.79 -37.97 6.07
CA LEU A 23 21.45 -38.46 6.45
C LEU A 23 21.47 -39.13 7.83
N LEU A 24 22.54 -39.86 8.18
CA LEU A 24 22.68 -40.43 9.52
C LEU A 24 22.88 -39.33 10.57
N ALA A 25 23.62 -38.27 10.26
CA ALA A 25 23.81 -37.12 11.14
C ALA A 25 22.50 -36.33 11.34
N VAL A 26 21.67 -36.17 10.30
CA VAL A 26 20.34 -35.55 10.39
C VAL A 26 19.36 -36.45 11.16
N ALA A 27 19.42 -37.76 10.98
CA ALA A 27 18.60 -38.71 11.75
C ALA A 27 19.03 -38.80 13.22
N LEU A 28 20.33 -38.77 13.52
CA LEU A 28 20.86 -38.72 14.89
C LEU A 28 20.54 -37.38 15.57
N ALA A 29 20.66 -36.26 14.86
CA ALA A 29 20.22 -34.95 15.36
C ALA A 29 18.69 -34.89 15.58
N GLY A 30 17.91 -35.58 14.74
CA GLY A 30 16.45 -35.70 14.90
C GLY A 30 16.00 -36.67 16.00
N LEU A 31 16.86 -37.61 16.43
CA LEU A 31 16.56 -38.55 17.51
C LEU A 31 17.04 -38.06 18.89
N THR A 32 18.04 -37.16 18.94
CA THR A 32 18.53 -36.56 20.20
C THR A 32 17.85 -35.25 20.59
N SER A 33 16.92 -34.72 19.77
CA SER A 33 16.12 -33.53 20.10
C SER A 33 14.80 -33.84 20.82
N SER A 34 14.62 -35.06 21.32
CA SER A 34 13.63 -35.32 22.38
C SER A 34 14.16 -34.78 23.72
N ALA A 35 14.26 -33.44 23.77
CA ALA A 35 14.35 -32.73 25.03
C ALA A 35 13.17 -33.20 25.90
N ARG A 36 13.49 -33.80 27.04
CA ARG A 36 12.53 -34.05 28.11
C ARG A 36 12.12 -32.69 28.69
N GLY A 37 11.25 -31.96 27.98
CA GLY A 37 10.46 -30.90 28.57
C GLY A 37 9.36 -31.55 29.40
N GLN A 38 9.23 -31.17 30.67
CA GLN A 38 7.96 -31.38 31.36
C GLN A 38 6.86 -30.81 30.46
N SER A 39 5.81 -31.57 30.21
CA SER A 39 4.66 -31.03 29.46
C SER A 39 4.18 -29.77 30.18
N PRO A 40 3.99 -28.65 29.48
CA PRO A 40 3.57 -27.41 30.12
C PRO A 40 2.25 -27.63 30.86
N ILE A 41 2.13 -27.00 32.03
CA ILE A 41 0.96 -27.09 32.89
C ILE A 41 -0.09 -26.14 32.35
N CYS A 42 -1.22 -26.69 31.90
CA CYS A 42 -2.32 -25.92 31.35
C CYS A 42 -3.46 -25.72 32.37
N ARG A 43 -4.09 -24.54 32.30
CA ARG A 43 -5.32 -24.20 33.03
C ARG A 43 -6.30 -23.52 32.08
N ASP A 44 -7.57 -23.88 32.24
CA ASP A 44 -8.65 -23.18 31.56
C ASP A 44 -9.17 -22.07 32.47
N VAL A 45 -9.19 -20.84 31.97
CA VAL A 45 -9.77 -19.68 32.64
C VAL A 45 -10.77 -19.04 31.69
N GLY A 46 -12.05 -19.06 32.05
CA GLY A 46 -13.13 -18.61 31.18
C GLY A 46 -13.12 -19.34 29.83
N ASN A 47 -12.94 -18.58 28.74
CA ASN A 47 -12.86 -19.07 27.37
C ASN A 47 -11.43 -19.21 26.84
N LEU A 48 -10.41 -19.16 27.70
CA LEU A 48 -9.00 -19.31 27.36
C LEU A 48 -8.40 -20.58 27.98
N THR A 49 -7.45 -21.19 27.28
CA THR A 49 -6.50 -22.15 27.84
C THR A 49 -5.14 -21.47 27.90
N ILE A 50 -4.51 -21.49 29.08
CA ILE A 50 -3.21 -20.88 29.35
C ILE A 50 -2.29 -21.97 29.87
N CYS A 51 -1.13 -22.13 29.25
CA CYS A 51 -0.14 -23.14 29.62
C CYS A 51 1.18 -22.46 29.99
N GLY A 52 1.81 -22.85 31.10
CA GLY A 52 3.14 -22.38 31.51
C GLY A 52 4.04 -23.54 31.95
N GLU A 53 5.31 -23.28 32.24
CA GLU A 53 6.23 -24.31 32.73
C GLU A 53 6.06 -24.55 34.23
N PHE A 54 5.79 -23.49 34.99
CA PHE A 54 5.64 -23.53 36.44
C PHE A 54 4.22 -23.15 36.84
N PHE A 55 3.76 -23.74 37.94
CA PHE A 55 2.45 -23.49 38.54
C PHE A 55 2.63 -23.31 40.03
N ASP A 56 2.17 -22.17 40.53
CA ASP A 56 2.14 -21.85 41.95
C ASP A 56 0.70 -21.52 42.36
N GLU A 57 0.20 -22.18 43.40
CA GLU A 57 -1.06 -21.82 44.05
C GLU A 57 -0.77 -20.69 45.05
N LEU A 58 -1.53 -19.59 45.00
CA LEU A 58 -1.26 -18.42 45.83
C LEU A 58 -1.75 -18.68 47.25
N VAL A 59 -0.79 -18.95 48.15
CA VAL A 59 -1.00 -19.51 49.51
C VAL A 59 -1.85 -18.60 50.42
N ASP A 60 -1.92 -17.30 50.13
CA ASP A 60 -2.64 -16.30 50.94
C ASP A 60 -4.03 -15.93 50.40
N ALA A 61 -4.57 -16.70 49.44
CA ALA A 61 -5.80 -16.37 48.72
C ALA A 61 -6.89 -17.46 48.83
N PRO A 62 -8.18 -17.14 48.55
CA PRO A 62 -9.25 -18.13 48.47
C PRO A 62 -8.88 -19.22 47.46
N GLY A 63 -9.30 -20.47 47.72
CA GLY A 63 -9.01 -21.59 46.81
C GLY A 63 -9.46 -21.28 45.38
N GLY A 64 -8.51 -21.29 44.45
CA GLY A 64 -8.75 -20.93 43.05
C GLY A 64 -7.74 -19.92 42.47
N ASP A 65 -7.05 -19.15 43.31
CA ASP A 65 -6.02 -18.21 42.87
C ASP A 65 -4.71 -18.93 42.51
N PHE A 66 -4.14 -18.61 41.36
CA PHE A 66 -2.91 -19.25 40.90
C PHE A 66 -2.05 -18.35 40.01
N LYS A 67 -0.78 -18.73 39.90
CA LYS A 67 0.22 -18.16 39.00
C LYS A 67 0.75 -19.25 38.08
N LEU A 68 0.83 -18.94 36.77
CA LEU A 68 1.56 -19.72 35.79
C LEU A 68 2.78 -18.91 35.35
N GLU A 69 3.94 -19.54 35.22
CA GLU A 69 5.18 -18.84 34.87
C GLU A 69 5.96 -19.53 33.74
N LYS A 70 6.77 -18.70 33.06
CA LYS A 70 7.67 -19.00 31.95
C LYS A 70 7.00 -19.52 30.68
N ASN A 71 7.40 -18.91 29.56
CA ASN A 71 7.03 -19.33 28.20
C ASN A 71 5.54 -19.66 28.05
N LEU A 72 4.69 -18.70 28.42
CA LEU A 72 3.26 -18.92 28.50
C LEU A 72 2.66 -19.05 27.09
N GLN A 73 1.85 -20.07 26.87
CA GLN A 73 1.11 -20.28 25.64
C GLN A 73 -0.38 -20.07 25.90
N ILE A 74 -1.02 -19.21 25.10
CA ILE A 74 -2.41 -18.79 25.31
C ILE A 74 -3.20 -19.01 24.03
N GLY A 75 -4.36 -19.67 24.15
CA GLY A 75 -5.28 -19.85 23.04
C GLY A 75 -6.73 -19.93 23.50
N PRO A 76 -7.68 -20.03 22.55
CA PRO A 76 -9.07 -20.34 22.87
C PRO A 76 -9.16 -21.65 23.63
N LYS A 77 -10.14 -21.77 24.53
CA LYS A 77 -10.35 -22.98 25.33
C LYS A 77 -10.45 -24.23 24.45
N GLY A 78 -9.56 -25.19 24.68
CA GLY A 78 -9.46 -26.44 23.90
C GLY A 78 -8.99 -26.27 22.44
N GLY A 79 -8.54 -25.06 22.08
CA GLY A 79 -8.00 -24.72 20.77
C GLY A 79 -6.48 -24.76 20.72
N VAL A 80 -5.93 -24.44 19.56
CA VAL A 80 -4.48 -24.28 19.37
C VAL A 80 -4.05 -22.94 19.99
N PRO A 81 -2.91 -22.89 20.72
CA PRO A 81 -2.33 -21.64 21.17
C PRO A 81 -2.09 -20.65 20.03
N VAL A 82 -2.33 -19.37 20.30
CA VAL A 82 -2.18 -18.26 19.35
C VAL A 82 -1.06 -17.33 19.79
N VAL A 83 -0.98 -17.06 21.10
CA VAL A 83 -0.04 -16.11 21.71
C VAL A 83 1.01 -16.87 22.51
N LEU A 84 2.26 -16.45 22.36
CA LEU A 84 3.39 -16.84 23.20
C LEU A 84 3.83 -15.62 24.01
N VAL A 85 3.96 -15.78 25.31
CA VAL A 85 4.51 -14.76 26.20
C VAL A 85 5.82 -15.28 26.77
N THR A 86 6.93 -14.66 26.37
CA THR A 86 8.28 -15.05 26.77
C THR A 86 8.83 -14.19 27.89
N ASP A 87 9.83 -14.73 28.58
CA ASP A 87 10.53 -14.04 29.67
C ASP A 87 11.21 -12.75 29.19
N PHE A 88 11.54 -11.88 30.15
CA PHE A 88 12.05 -10.55 29.86
C PHE A 88 13.50 -10.63 29.33
N LYS A 89 13.75 -10.25 28.07
CA LYS A 89 15.11 -10.35 27.49
C LYS A 89 16.13 -9.42 28.15
N GLU A 90 15.70 -8.27 28.65
CA GLU A 90 16.58 -7.25 29.23
C GLU A 90 16.92 -7.51 30.70
N PHE A 91 16.18 -8.39 31.39
CA PHE A 91 16.36 -8.67 32.81
C PHE A 91 16.52 -10.17 33.04
N VAL A 92 17.73 -10.59 33.45
CA VAL A 92 18.14 -12.01 33.59
C VAL A 92 17.33 -12.79 34.66
N THR A 93 16.39 -12.16 35.35
CA THR A 93 15.72 -12.73 36.54
C THR A 93 14.21 -12.51 36.61
N ALA A 94 13.56 -12.00 35.56
CA ALA A 94 12.10 -11.86 35.55
C ALA A 94 11.49 -12.84 34.54
N ASP A 95 10.61 -13.71 35.04
CA ASP A 95 9.88 -14.70 34.26
C ASP A 95 8.56 -14.11 33.77
N ALA A 96 8.09 -14.51 32.58
CA ALA A 96 6.73 -14.20 32.16
C ALA A 96 5.74 -14.85 33.12
N ALA A 97 4.68 -14.13 33.49
CA ALA A 97 3.71 -14.64 34.44
C ALA A 97 2.27 -14.31 34.06
N PHE A 98 1.38 -15.28 34.22
CA PHE A 98 -0.07 -15.09 34.22
C PHE A 98 -0.58 -15.32 35.62
N ILE A 99 -1.32 -14.35 36.16
CA ILE A 99 -1.88 -14.38 37.51
C ILE A 99 -3.40 -14.36 37.38
N HIS A 100 -4.03 -15.40 37.93
CA HIS A 100 -5.48 -15.49 38.07
C HIS A 100 -5.87 -15.35 39.53
N ARG A 101 -6.88 -14.50 39.78
CA ARG A 101 -7.52 -14.35 41.07
C ARG A 101 -9.02 -14.46 40.96
N THR A 102 -9.62 -15.13 41.93
CA THR A 102 -11.07 -15.27 42.10
C THR A 102 -11.74 -13.95 42.47
N VAL A 103 -10.97 -13.02 43.06
CA VAL A 103 -11.38 -11.65 43.38
C VAL A 103 -10.38 -10.69 42.76
N ALA A 104 -10.86 -9.58 42.19
CA ALA A 104 -10.00 -8.57 41.58
C ALA A 104 -8.94 -8.09 42.58
N ASP A 105 -7.67 -8.03 42.14
CA ASP A 105 -6.57 -7.53 42.96
C ASP A 105 -6.88 -6.08 43.38
N PRO A 106 -6.94 -5.73 44.68
CA PRO A 106 -7.20 -4.37 45.12
C PRO A 106 -6.20 -3.33 44.59
N ALA A 107 -4.97 -3.73 44.27
CA ALA A 107 -3.95 -2.86 43.72
C ALA A 107 -4.18 -2.54 42.24
N VAL A 108 -4.74 -3.50 41.48
CA VAL A 108 -4.81 -3.45 40.02
C VAL A 108 -6.24 -3.27 39.49
N GLY A 109 -7.24 -3.71 40.24
CA GLY A 109 -8.65 -3.70 39.83
C GLY A 109 -9.05 -4.81 38.86
N ALA A 110 -8.19 -5.80 38.61
CA ALA A 110 -8.43 -6.91 37.67
C ALA A 110 -8.24 -8.29 38.32
N THR A 111 -8.98 -9.30 37.84
CA THR A 111 -8.86 -10.71 38.25
C THR A 111 -7.75 -11.44 37.50
N ASP A 112 -7.54 -11.09 36.24
CA ASP A 112 -6.66 -11.79 35.32
C ASP A 112 -5.67 -10.81 34.71
N ILE A 113 -4.39 -11.01 35.01
CA ILE A 113 -3.31 -10.16 34.54
C ILE A 113 -2.15 -10.98 34.01
N ILE A 114 -1.36 -10.37 33.12
CA ILE A 114 -0.23 -11.03 32.49
C ILE A 114 0.94 -10.08 32.24
N GLU A 115 2.17 -10.58 32.38
CA GLU A 115 3.41 -9.85 32.15
C GLU A 115 4.42 -10.66 31.33
N GLY A 116 5.26 -9.97 30.55
CA GLY A 116 6.30 -10.58 29.69
C GLY A 116 6.41 -9.91 28.31
N GLU A 117 7.04 -10.59 27.36
CA GLU A 117 7.15 -10.19 25.94
C GLU A 117 6.16 -10.98 25.07
N PHE A 118 5.31 -10.29 24.30
CA PHE A 118 4.16 -10.89 23.61
C PHE A 118 4.46 -11.13 22.13
N HIS A 119 4.20 -12.35 21.66
CA HIS A 119 4.39 -12.79 20.28
C HIS A 119 3.16 -13.55 19.77
N PHE A 120 2.93 -13.50 18.46
CA PHE A 120 2.13 -14.55 17.81
C PHE A 120 3.01 -15.77 17.54
N ILE A 121 2.50 -16.96 17.81
CA ILE A 121 3.24 -18.21 17.62
C ILE A 121 3.58 -18.45 16.14
N ASN A 122 2.72 -18.01 15.22
CA ASN A 122 2.88 -18.18 13.78
C ASN A 122 3.53 -16.97 13.10
N ASP A 123 3.99 -15.98 13.86
CA ASP A 123 4.66 -14.81 13.31
C ASP A 123 6.05 -15.21 12.78
N ALA A 124 6.34 -14.83 11.53
CA ALA A 124 7.68 -15.01 10.99
C ALA A 124 8.69 -14.01 11.57
N VAL A 125 8.20 -12.89 12.13
CA VAL A 125 9.01 -11.85 12.77
C VAL A 125 9.23 -12.24 14.22
N VAL A 126 10.50 -12.30 14.64
CA VAL A 126 10.91 -12.80 15.96
C VAL A 126 10.75 -11.73 17.04
N GLU A 127 10.66 -10.46 16.65
CA GLU A 127 10.46 -9.33 17.54
C GLU A 127 9.06 -9.36 18.20
N PRO A 128 8.96 -9.03 19.49
CA PRO A 128 7.67 -8.95 20.17
C PRO A 128 6.78 -7.86 19.57
N LEU A 129 5.47 -8.02 19.75
CA LEU A 129 4.49 -6.97 19.47
C LEU A 129 4.59 -5.88 20.53
N PHE A 130 4.66 -6.26 21.80
CA PHE A 130 4.86 -5.38 22.93
C PHE A 130 5.39 -6.20 24.10
N GLY A 131 5.86 -5.52 25.14
CA GLY A 131 6.28 -6.19 26.36
C GLY A 131 6.31 -5.28 27.58
N SER A 132 6.22 -5.92 28.75
CA SER A 132 6.36 -5.26 30.04
C SER A 132 7.80 -4.73 30.22
N LYS A 133 7.97 -3.53 30.81
CA LYS A 133 9.26 -3.03 31.27
C LYS A 133 9.25 -2.98 32.79
N ILE A 134 10.39 -3.30 33.41
CA ILE A 134 10.61 -3.08 34.83
C ILE A 134 11.26 -1.71 34.98
N SER A 135 10.55 -0.74 35.56
CA SER A 135 11.12 0.58 35.85
C SER A 135 11.90 0.53 37.17
N PRO A 136 13.19 0.91 37.19
CA PRO A 136 13.98 1.01 38.42
C PRO A 136 13.41 2.04 39.40
N ASP A 137 12.73 3.07 38.89
CA ASP A 137 12.25 4.22 39.66
C ASP A 137 10.84 4.00 40.24
N LEU A 138 10.06 3.08 39.67
CA LEU A 138 8.72 2.70 40.13
C LEU A 138 8.77 1.36 40.88
N LYS A 139 9.36 1.35 42.08
CA LYS A 139 9.33 0.26 43.09
C LYS A 139 8.88 -1.13 42.56
N ASN A 140 9.62 -1.73 41.63
CA ASN A 140 9.43 -3.10 41.14
C ASN A 140 8.00 -3.47 40.68
N LEU A 141 7.17 -2.54 40.23
CA LEU A 141 5.93 -2.89 39.57
C LEU A 141 6.26 -3.16 38.10
N ALA A 142 6.30 -4.44 37.71
CA ALA A 142 6.22 -4.81 36.31
C ALA A 142 4.83 -4.39 35.81
N ASP A 143 4.80 -3.65 34.70
CA ASP A 143 3.52 -3.27 34.07
C ASP A 143 2.85 -4.55 33.55
N PHE A 144 1.63 -4.78 34.02
CA PHE A 144 0.79 -5.91 33.63
C PHE A 144 -0.21 -5.50 32.55
N TYR A 145 -0.63 -6.48 31.75
CA TYR A 145 -1.72 -6.38 30.79
C TYR A 145 -2.96 -7.07 31.34
N PHE A 146 -4.14 -6.55 31.01
CA PHE A 146 -5.40 -7.14 31.44
C PHE A 146 -5.77 -8.28 30.48
N VAL A 147 -6.27 -9.38 31.03
CA VAL A 147 -6.75 -10.51 30.24
C VAL A 147 -8.25 -10.60 30.39
N ASP A 148 -8.98 -10.29 29.32
CA ASP A 148 -10.42 -10.57 29.25
C ASP A 148 -10.62 -12.02 28.81
N VAL A 149 -10.75 -12.90 29.79
CA VAL A 149 -10.94 -14.34 29.59
C VAL A 149 -12.30 -14.68 28.96
N VAL A 150 -13.26 -13.75 28.94
CA VAL A 150 -14.59 -13.95 28.33
C VAL A 150 -14.54 -13.60 26.85
N ASN A 151 -14.04 -12.41 26.52
CA ASN A 151 -13.93 -11.92 25.14
C ASN A 151 -12.64 -12.36 24.44
N GLN A 152 -11.76 -13.09 25.13
CA GLN A 152 -10.50 -13.65 24.62
C GLN A 152 -9.54 -12.55 24.14
N ARG A 153 -9.29 -11.55 24.99
CA ARG A 153 -8.45 -10.39 24.66
C ARG A 153 -7.37 -10.17 25.70
N ILE A 154 -6.18 -9.76 25.26
CA ILE A 154 -5.11 -9.22 26.10
C ILE A 154 -4.93 -7.76 25.71
N PHE A 155 -4.98 -6.82 26.65
CA PHE A 155 -5.00 -5.40 26.31
C PHE A 155 -4.34 -4.54 27.38
N ASN A 156 -3.92 -3.34 27.00
CA ASN A 156 -3.45 -2.36 27.97
C ASN A 156 -4.64 -1.67 28.67
N PRO A 157 -4.64 -1.57 30.01
CA PRO A 157 -5.78 -1.02 30.75
C PRO A 157 -6.06 0.43 30.35
N THR A 158 -7.34 0.84 30.35
CA THR A 158 -7.72 2.24 30.08
C THR A 158 -7.20 3.17 31.18
N VAL A 159 -6.99 4.44 30.84
CA VAL A 159 -6.54 5.47 31.82
C VAL A 159 -7.48 5.49 33.04
N GLY A 160 -6.91 5.38 34.23
CA GLY A 160 -7.65 5.37 35.50
C GLY A 160 -8.31 4.05 35.89
N ALA A 161 -8.08 2.96 35.14
CA ALA A 161 -8.61 1.64 35.49
C ALA A 161 -7.87 0.96 36.66
N SER A 162 -6.62 1.35 36.94
CA SER A 162 -5.82 0.80 38.05
C SER A 162 -5.92 1.69 39.30
N PRO A 163 -6.31 1.16 40.48
CA PRO A 163 -6.43 1.92 41.73
C PRO A 163 -5.11 2.46 42.31
N THR A 164 -3.96 1.85 41.97
CA THR A 164 -2.65 2.22 42.54
C THR A 164 -1.73 2.95 41.56
N GLN A 165 -2.13 3.12 40.29
CA GLN A 165 -1.56 4.20 39.49
C GLN A 165 -2.15 5.48 40.04
N ASP A 166 -1.40 6.11 40.96
CA ASP A 166 -1.63 7.47 41.45
C ASP A 166 -2.20 8.30 40.30
N GLY A 167 -3.28 9.06 40.52
CA GLY A 167 -4.08 9.75 39.49
C GLY A 167 -3.33 10.68 38.51
N GLU A 168 -2.00 10.73 38.56
CA GLU A 168 -1.06 11.18 37.55
C GLU A 168 -0.62 9.99 36.66
N GLY A 169 -1.61 9.34 36.03
CA GLY A 169 -1.43 8.12 35.26
C GLY A 169 -0.82 8.35 33.88
N LEU A 170 0.49 8.15 33.77
CA LEU A 170 1.15 8.01 32.48
C LEU A 170 1.14 6.53 32.07
N ARG A 171 -0.01 6.15 31.50
CA ARG A 171 -0.23 4.85 30.83
C ARG A 171 0.92 4.57 29.85
N ASN A 172 1.34 3.33 29.69
CA ASN A 172 2.38 2.91 28.73
C ASN A 172 3.80 3.48 28.91
N GLU A 173 4.13 4.28 29.93
CA GLU A 173 5.51 4.78 30.14
C GLU A 173 6.55 3.69 30.36
N ALA A 174 6.15 2.64 31.08
CA ALA A 174 6.94 1.46 31.35
C ALA A 174 6.49 0.27 30.47
N MET A 175 5.89 0.55 29.30
CA MET A 175 5.62 -0.48 28.30
C MET A 175 6.58 -0.35 27.12
N ARG A 176 7.07 -1.48 26.63
CA ARG A 176 7.74 -1.57 25.34
C ARG A 176 6.69 -1.74 24.26
N LEU A 177 6.55 -0.73 23.41
CA LEU A 177 5.63 -0.72 22.27
C LEU A 177 6.40 -1.12 21.00
N ASP A 178 6.98 -2.32 21.01
CA ASP A 178 7.91 -2.80 19.96
C ASP A 178 7.26 -2.83 18.55
N PHE A 179 5.93 -2.99 18.47
CA PHE A 179 5.19 -2.92 17.22
C PHE A 179 5.38 -1.59 16.48
N LEU A 180 5.63 -0.48 17.20
CA LEU A 180 5.86 0.83 16.58
C LEU A 180 7.16 0.83 15.77
N ASP A 181 8.20 0.17 16.30
CA ASP A 181 9.51 0.05 15.66
C ASP A 181 9.45 -0.97 14.52
N ARG A 182 8.84 -2.14 14.79
CA ARG A 182 8.63 -3.20 13.80
C ARG A 182 7.92 -2.70 12.55
N THR A 183 6.92 -1.84 12.72
CA THR A 183 6.12 -1.31 11.61
C THR A 183 6.71 -0.04 10.98
N GLY A 184 7.77 0.54 11.56
CA GLY A 184 8.33 1.83 11.15
C GLY A 184 7.42 3.03 11.46
N VAL A 185 6.35 2.83 12.25
CA VAL A 185 5.40 3.89 12.65
C VAL A 185 6.00 4.82 13.69
N ARG A 186 6.94 4.35 14.53
CA ARG A 186 7.61 5.22 15.51
C ARG A 186 8.26 6.45 14.88
N ALA A 187 8.86 6.28 13.69
CA ALA A 187 9.50 7.37 12.94
C ALA A 187 8.52 8.47 12.50
N LEU A 188 7.21 8.20 12.53
CA LEU A 188 6.15 9.14 12.21
C LEU A 188 5.64 9.89 13.45
N LEU A 189 5.99 9.45 14.66
CA LEU A 189 5.71 10.18 15.91
C LEU A 189 6.72 11.31 16.12
N LYS A 190 6.31 12.37 16.80
CA LYS A 190 7.21 13.49 17.11
C LYS A 190 8.31 12.99 18.05
N ASP A 191 9.57 13.29 17.72
CA ASP A 191 10.75 12.89 18.52
C ASP A 191 10.79 11.38 18.88
N GLY A 192 10.20 10.51 18.04
CA GLY A 192 10.15 9.05 18.28
C GLY A 192 9.09 8.57 19.27
N GLY A 193 8.11 9.43 19.63
CA GLY A 193 7.03 9.14 20.57
C GLY A 193 7.43 9.54 21.99
N SER A 194 7.00 10.73 22.42
CA SER A 194 7.17 11.13 23.81
C SER A 194 6.29 10.28 24.74
N VAL A 195 6.59 10.31 26.04
CA VAL A 195 5.77 9.74 27.10
C VAL A 195 4.28 10.09 26.94
N GLU A 196 3.98 11.37 26.73
CA GLU A 196 2.60 11.87 26.61
C GLU A 196 1.89 11.30 25.37
N GLU A 197 2.62 11.11 24.27
CA GLU A 197 2.08 10.54 23.04
C GLU A 197 1.87 9.03 23.17
N ASN A 198 2.78 8.34 23.84
CA ASN A 198 2.69 6.89 24.07
C ASN A 198 1.55 6.55 25.04
N ALA A 199 1.25 7.41 26.02
CA ALA A 199 0.20 7.16 27.02
C ALA A 199 -1.21 7.10 26.44
N ALA A 200 -1.43 7.72 25.29
CA ALA A 200 -2.71 7.72 24.61
C ALA A 200 -2.89 6.54 23.63
N ILE A 201 -1.90 5.64 23.53
CA ILE A 201 -1.97 4.46 22.65
C ILE A 201 -2.83 3.37 23.31
N ASP A 202 -3.84 2.91 22.56
CA ASP A 202 -4.65 1.74 22.89
C ASP A 202 -4.19 0.55 22.05
N PHE A 203 -4.07 -0.63 22.65
CA PHE A 203 -3.80 -1.84 21.90
C PHE A 203 -4.36 -3.10 22.55
N GLU A 204 -4.54 -4.12 21.73
CA GLU A 204 -5.03 -5.42 22.13
C GLU A 204 -4.47 -6.54 21.25
N ILE A 205 -4.41 -7.73 21.81
CA ILE A 205 -4.42 -9.00 21.09
C ILE A 205 -5.82 -9.59 21.22
N ASP A 206 -6.54 -9.67 20.10
CA ASP A 206 -7.75 -10.44 19.95
C ASP A 206 -7.37 -11.89 19.61
N ILE A 207 -7.39 -12.76 20.63
CA ILE A 207 -6.99 -14.17 20.52
C ILE A 207 -8.01 -14.93 19.65
N LYS A 208 -9.29 -14.54 19.71
CA LYS A 208 -10.37 -15.19 18.96
C LYS A 208 -10.20 -14.96 17.45
N ASN A 209 -9.94 -13.71 17.06
CA ASN A 209 -9.77 -13.34 15.66
C ASN A 209 -8.31 -13.39 15.20
N LYS A 210 -7.37 -13.77 16.08
CA LYS A 210 -5.94 -13.95 15.78
C LYS A 210 -5.30 -12.67 15.23
N LYS A 211 -5.59 -11.54 15.88
CA LYS A 211 -5.17 -10.20 15.43
C LYS A 211 -4.68 -9.35 16.59
N PHE A 212 -3.62 -8.61 16.34
CA PHE A 212 -3.20 -7.50 17.17
C PHE A 212 -3.75 -6.22 16.56
N ASN A 213 -4.43 -5.39 17.35
CA ASN A 213 -4.95 -4.10 16.92
C ASN A 213 -4.36 -3.01 17.80
N ALA A 214 -3.95 -1.90 17.20
CA ALA A 214 -3.60 -0.70 17.96
C ALA A 214 -4.20 0.56 17.36
N THR A 215 -4.61 1.47 18.23
CA THR A 215 -5.07 2.82 17.91
C THR A 215 -4.04 3.80 18.48
N ILE A 216 -3.41 4.55 17.59
CA ILE A 216 -2.25 5.39 17.87
C ILE A 216 -2.63 6.82 17.51
N PRO A 217 -2.88 7.70 18.49
CA PRO A 217 -2.98 9.12 18.23
C PRO A 217 -1.59 9.66 17.89
N MET A 218 -1.49 10.44 16.81
CA MET A 218 -0.22 10.95 16.29
C MET A 218 -0.30 12.45 16.03
N ASN A 219 0.79 13.16 16.31
CA ASN A 219 0.99 14.53 15.87
C ASN A 219 2.09 14.56 14.80
N LEU A 220 1.69 14.62 13.53
CA LEU A 220 2.64 14.81 12.43
C LEU A 220 3.06 16.28 12.35
N ARG A 221 4.36 16.55 12.50
CA ARG A 221 4.93 17.87 12.23
C ARG A 221 5.24 17.98 10.73
N LEU A 222 4.63 18.96 10.06
CA LEU A 222 4.84 19.16 8.62
C LEU A 222 6.07 20.02 8.36
N ASN A 223 6.04 21.27 8.83
CA ASN A 223 7.17 22.19 8.93
C ASN A 223 6.72 23.44 9.72
N ASP A 224 7.67 24.27 10.14
CA ASP A 224 7.40 25.45 11.00
C ASP A 224 6.74 26.62 10.26
N HIS A 225 6.65 26.53 8.93
CA HIS A 225 6.06 27.56 8.06
C HIS A 225 4.69 27.16 7.48
N ALA A 226 4.19 25.97 7.82
CA ALA A 226 2.92 25.48 7.34
C ALA A 226 1.77 26.16 8.09
N GLU A 227 0.66 26.44 7.40
CA GLU A 227 -0.57 26.94 8.03
C GLU A 227 -1.14 25.95 9.05
N THR A 228 -0.83 24.67 8.88
CA THR A 228 -1.14 23.58 9.83
C THR A 228 0.17 22.90 10.23
N PRO A 229 0.96 23.47 11.17
CA PRO A 229 2.29 22.96 11.47
C PRO A 229 2.26 21.61 12.18
N ASN A 230 1.19 21.34 12.93
CA ASN A 230 0.93 20.07 13.63
C ASN A 230 -0.39 19.48 13.14
N LEU A 231 -0.33 18.30 12.55
CA LEU A 231 -1.48 17.55 12.08
C LEU A 231 -1.81 16.44 13.08
N ARG A 232 -2.97 16.53 13.71
CA ARG A 232 -3.47 15.49 14.63
C ARG A 232 -4.15 14.39 13.83
N LEU A 233 -3.73 13.15 14.07
CA LEU A 233 -4.16 11.98 13.33
C LEU A 233 -4.47 10.84 14.29
N THR A 234 -5.36 9.95 13.87
CA THR A 234 -5.59 8.67 14.54
C THR A 234 -5.22 7.56 13.58
N THR A 235 -4.09 6.91 13.86
CA THR A 235 -3.60 5.77 13.11
C THR A 235 -4.18 4.48 13.70
N ARG A 236 -4.67 3.60 12.83
CA ARG A 236 -5.07 2.24 13.21
C ARG A 236 -4.18 1.23 12.50
N ILE A 237 -3.67 0.28 13.27
CA ILE A 237 -2.87 -0.82 12.75
C ILE A 237 -3.48 -2.15 13.15
N THR A 238 -3.31 -3.13 12.28
CA THR A 238 -3.65 -4.53 12.52
C THR A 238 -2.48 -5.39 12.05
N ILE A 239 -2.01 -6.28 12.92
CA ILE A 239 -1.04 -7.33 12.60
C ILE A 239 -1.75 -8.67 12.83
N ASP A 240 -1.83 -9.53 11.81
CA ASP A 240 -2.41 -10.86 11.97
C ASP A 240 -1.43 -11.86 12.62
N GLU A 241 -1.89 -13.05 12.96
CA GLU A 241 -1.04 -14.08 13.60
C GLU A 241 0.14 -14.55 12.73
N GLN A 242 0.13 -14.28 11.43
CA GLN A 242 1.24 -14.56 10.52
C GLN A 242 2.24 -13.39 10.43
N GLY A 243 1.94 -12.27 11.09
CA GLY A 243 2.74 -11.06 11.08
C GLY A 243 2.45 -10.13 9.90
N ASN A 244 1.38 -10.37 9.12
CA ASN A 244 1.02 -9.49 8.02
C ASN A 244 0.45 -8.18 8.57
N PHE A 245 1.01 -7.07 8.10
CA PHE A 245 0.60 -5.74 8.50
C PHE A 245 -0.50 -5.18 7.58
N SER A 246 -1.48 -4.52 8.20
CA SER A 246 -2.36 -3.56 7.53
C SER A 246 -2.57 -2.35 8.44
N GLY A 247 -2.66 -1.16 7.86
CA GLY A 247 -2.88 0.04 8.65
C GLY A 247 -3.46 1.17 7.82
N GLY A 248 -4.05 2.13 8.51
CA GLY A 248 -4.62 3.32 7.91
C GLY A 248 -4.75 4.45 8.91
N ILE A 249 -5.06 5.63 8.40
CA ILE A 249 -5.38 6.80 9.22
C ILE A 249 -6.86 7.13 9.03
N ASP A 250 -7.55 7.44 10.12
CA ASP A 250 -8.85 8.10 10.02
C ASP A 250 -8.71 9.39 9.20
N SER A 251 -9.71 9.72 8.36
CA SER A 251 -9.65 10.90 7.49
C SER A 251 -9.26 12.16 8.26
N PHE A 252 -8.45 13.02 7.66
CA PHE A 252 -8.01 14.26 8.29
C PHE A 252 -8.19 15.47 7.39
N THR A 253 -8.22 16.65 8.00
CA THR A 253 -8.32 17.92 7.30
C THR A 253 -7.08 18.76 7.60
N MET A 254 -6.51 19.40 6.58
CA MET A 254 -5.41 20.36 6.74
C MET A 254 -5.65 21.63 5.91
N ARG A 255 -4.89 22.70 6.21
CA ARG A 255 -4.90 23.93 5.42
C ARG A 255 -3.62 24.06 4.60
N LEU A 256 -3.78 24.44 3.33
CA LEU A 256 -2.67 24.76 2.43
C LEU A 256 -3.03 25.99 1.58
N ALA A 257 -2.24 27.06 1.69
CA ALA A 257 -2.40 28.29 0.91
C ALA A 257 -3.84 28.85 0.99
N GLY A 258 -4.43 28.84 2.18
CA GLY A 258 -5.81 29.23 2.43
C GLY A 258 -6.89 28.25 1.95
N PHE A 259 -6.55 27.14 1.26
CA PHE A 259 -7.51 26.09 0.92
C PHE A 259 -7.64 25.06 2.04
N GLN A 260 -8.80 24.42 2.12
CA GLN A 260 -9.01 23.26 2.98
C GLN A 260 -8.75 21.99 2.17
N MET A 261 -7.89 21.10 2.67
CA MET A 261 -7.65 19.79 2.08
C MET A 261 -8.28 18.73 2.95
N ASP A 262 -9.25 17.98 2.41
CA ASP A 262 -9.86 16.84 3.07
C ASP A 262 -9.24 15.56 2.51
N VAL A 263 -8.52 14.83 3.38
CA VAL A 263 -7.76 13.63 3.02
C VAL A 263 -8.50 12.39 3.51
N GLN A 264 -8.73 11.44 2.59
CA GLN A 264 -9.54 10.24 2.82
C GLN A 264 -8.85 8.98 2.30
N ASP A 265 -9.34 7.83 2.78
CA ASP A 265 -8.85 6.49 2.40
C ASP A 265 -7.34 6.36 2.54
N VAL A 266 -6.81 6.78 3.68
CA VAL A 266 -5.36 6.80 3.94
C VAL A 266 -4.91 5.42 4.36
N LYS A 267 -4.01 4.84 3.55
CA LYS A 267 -3.37 3.55 3.83
C LYS A 267 -1.95 3.77 4.33
N ILE A 268 -1.54 2.98 5.31
CA ILE A 268 -0.16 2.91 5.78
C ILE A 268 0.48 1.68 5.14
N GLN A 269 1.63 1.90 4.52
CA GLN A 269 2.54 0.84 4.15
C GLN A 269 3.61 0.76 5.23
N ALA A 270 3.72 -0.43 5.85
CA ALA A 270 4.74 -0.66 6.87
C ALA A 270 6.13 -0.40 6.31
N GLY A 271 6.98 0.17 7.16
CA GLY A 271 8.41 0.28 6.94
C GLY A 271 9.14 -0.93 7.52
N SER A 272 10.27 -0.64 8.15
CA SER A 272 11.06 -1.59 8.95
C SER A 272 11.84 -0.81 10.02
N LEU A 273 12.65 -1.49 10.83
CA LEU A 273 13.58 -0.84 11.75
C LEU A 273 14.52 0.19 11.09
N GLN A 274 14.74 0.07 9.77
CA GLN A 274 15.65 0.92 9.00
C GLN A 274 14.92 1.83 8.00
N GLN A 275 13.61 1.68 7.86
CA GLN A 275 12.82 2.42 6.87
C GLN A 275 11.55 2.93 7.54
N SER A 276 11.29 4.23 7.42
CA SER A 276 10.02 4.80 7.89
C SER A 276 8.84 4.15 7.17
N ALA A 277 7.73 4.01 7.87
CA ALA A 277 6.46 3.72 7.23
C ALA A 277 6.08 4.86 6.27
N SER A 278 5.28 4.54 5.26
CA SER A 278 4.76 5.55 4.32
C SER A 278 3.25 5.55 4.29
N PHE A 279 2.70 6.71 3.99
CA PHE A 279 1.25 6.89 3.82
C PHE A 279 0.95 7.07 2.35
N GLU A 280 -0.17 6.52 1.91
CA GLU A 280 -0.79 6.84 0.63
C GLU A 280 -2.25 7.18 0.89
N ALA A 281 -2.62 8.44 0.66
CA ALA A 281 -4.01 8.86 0.64
C ALA A 281 -4.65 8.47 -0.69
N GLY A 282 -5.79 7.79 -0.62
CA GLY A 282 -6.58 7.48 -1.80
C GLY A 282 -7.08 8.75 -2.48
N VAL A 283 -7.69 9.66 -1.71
CA VAL A 283 -8.32 10.89 -2.21
C VAL A 283 -7.93 12.08 -1.36
N VAL A 284 -7.64 13.21 -2.02
CA VAL A 284 -7.48 14.53 -1.38
C VAL A 284 -8.35 15.54 -2.11
N ASP A 285 -9.41 15.99 -1.47
CA ASP A 285 -10.27 17.06 -1.99
C ASP A 285 -9.72 18.41 -1.54
N VAL A 286 -9.34 19.26 -2.50
CA VAL A 286 -8.94 20.63 -2.22
C VAL A 286 -10.14 21.54 -2.39
N ARG A 287 -10.56 22.18 -1.30
CA ARG A 287 -11.79 22.94 -1.19
C ARG A 287 -11.55 24.41 -0.96
N LYS A 288 -12.40 25.23 -1.59
CA LYS A 288 -12.36 26.70 -1.49
C LYS A 288 -13.20 27.27 -0.34
N ARG A 289 -13.65 26.46 0.61
CA ARG A 289 -14.53 26.87 1.73
C ARG A 289 -14.02 28.12 2.47
N ASN A 290 -12.71 28.28 2.61
CA ASN A 290 -12.07 29.43 3.27
C ASN A 290 -11.69 30.57 2.31
N ASN A 291 -11.89 30.39 1.00
CA ASN A 291 -11.64 31.34 -0.08
C ASN A 291 -12.83 31.38 -1.05
N PRO A 292 -14.02 31.86 -0.62
CA PRO A 292 -15.23 31.80 -1.43
C PRO A 292 -15.14 32.60 -2.75
N GLY A 293 -14.24 33.58 -2.80
CA GLY A 293 -13.93 34.36 -4.01
C GLY A 293 -13.12 33.61 -5.08
N PHE A 294 -12.59 32.41 -4.77
CA PHE A 294 -11.88 31.61 -5.75
C PHE A 294 -12.88 31.04 -6.78
N PRO A 295 -12.58 31.11 -8.10
CA PRO A 295 -13.48 30.59 -9.12
C PRO A 295 -13.68 29.09 -8.90
N ASN A 296 -14.93 28.67 -9.06
CA ASN A 296 -15.24 27.24 -9.05
C ASN A 296 -14.66 26.60 -10.32
N LEU A 297 -13.82 25.57 -10.16
CA LEU A 297 -13.28 24.84 -11.30
C LEU A 297 -14.13 23.61 -11.64
N ASP A 298 -14.85 23.05 -10.67
CA ASP A 298 -15.75 21.92 -10.88
C ASP A 298 -17.22 22.36 -11.02
N PRO A 299 -17.82 22.33 -12.23
CA PRO A 299 -19.19 22.76 -12.43
C PRO A 299 -20.23 21.94 -11.64
N THR A 300 -19.87 20.74 -11.16
CA THR A 300 -20.73 19.85 -10.39
C THR A 300 -20.58 19.99 -8.87
N ASN A 301 -19.48 20.58 -8.40
CA ASN A 301 -19.22 20.79 -6.98
C ASN A 301 -18.65 22.19 -6.71
N PRO A 302 -19.47 23.15 -6.22
CA PRO A 302 -19.06 24.54 -6.05
C PRO A 302 -17.94 24.75 -5.03
N GLU A 303 -17.72 23.79 -4.13
CA GLU A 303 -16.70 23.86 -3.09
C GLU A 303 -15.39 23.21 -3.49
N LEU A 304 -15.37 22.33 -4.50
CA LEU A 304 -14.18 21.59 -4.93
C LEU A 304 -13.39 22.41 -5.96
N VAL A 305 -12.12 22.61 -5.67
CA VAL A 305 -11.17 23.23 -6.60
C VAL A 305 -10.53 22.15 -7.46
N PHE A 306 -10.00 21.10 -6.83
CA PHE A 306 -9.46 19.92 -7.52
C PHE A 306 -9.37 18.73 -6.58
N ARG A 307 -9.26 17.53 -7.17
CA ARG A 307 -9.02 16.28 -6.45
C ARG A 307 -7.63 15.76 -6.80
N LEU A 308 -6.84 15.45 -5.78
CA LEU A 308 -5.61 14.66 -5.92
C LEU A 308 -5.89 13.21 -5.58
N GLU A 309 -5.11 12.32 -6.18
CA GLU A 309 -5.14 10.89 -5.91
C GLU A 309 -3.74 10.41 -5.60
N LYS A 310 -3.65 9.41 -4.72
CA LYS A 310 -2.38 8.76 -4.34
C LYS A 310 -1.34 9.77 -3.84
N LEU A 311 -1.77 10.70 -3.00
CA LEU A 311 -0.85 11.59 -2.30
C LEU A 311 -0.05 10.75 -1.31
N ARG A 312 1.27 10.70 -1.47
CA ARG A 312 2.17 9.89 -0.65
C ARG A 312 2.97 10.76 0.30
N TYR A 313 3.15 10.30 1.53
CA TYR A 313 4.12 10.88 2.47
C TYR A 313 5.12 9.83 2.91
N LYS A 314 6.41 10.18 2.82
CA LYS A 314 7.50 9.38 3.33
C LYS A 314 8.68 10.29 3.68
N ASP A 315 9.37 9.99 4.78
CA ASP A 315 10.61 10.66 5.18
C ASP A 315 10.51 12.22 5.21
N GLY A 316 9.38 12.75 5.71
CA GLY A 316 9.17 14.20 5.79
C GLY A 316 8.73 14.88 4.48
N ALA A 317 8.63 14.13 3.38
CA ALA A 317 8.30 14.68 2.07
C ALA A 317 6.97 14.13 1.54
N TRP A 318 6.21 15.02 0.89
CA TRP A 318 5.00 14.66 0.14
C TRP A 318 5.33 14.46 -1.35
N ASN A 319 4.81 13.40 -1.95
CA ASN A 319 4.84 13.19 -3.40
C ASN A 319 3.40 13.02 -3.93
N LEU A 320 3.12 13.62 -5.07
CA LEU A 320 1.82 13.56 -5.73
C LEU A 320 1.81 12.41 -6.73
N GLY A 321 0.93 11.43 -6.54
CA GLY A 321 0.67 10.40 -7.56
C GLY A 321 -0.10 10.97 -8.77
N GLY A 322 -0.91 12.00 -8.54
CA GLY A 322 -1.60 12.75 -9.58
C GLY A 322 -2.81 13.51 -9.06
N GLY A 323 -3.58 14.08 -9.97
CA GLY A 323 -4.86 14.72 -9.68
C GLY A 323 -5.59 15.09 -10.96
N THR A 324 -6.91 15.25 -10.90
CA THR A 324 -7.72 15.63 -12.05
C THR A 324 -8.72 16.70 -11.66
N VAL A 325 -8.95 17.64 -12.57
CA VAL A 325 -9.92 18.73 -12.47
C VAL A 325 -10.84 18.62 -13.69
N PRO A 326 -12.16 18.49 -13.51
CA PRO A 326 -13.08 18.67 -14.62
C PRO A 326 -12.98 20.11 -15.14
N LEU A 327 -13.12 20.29 -16.45
CA LEU A 327 -13.14 21.61 -17.08
C LEU A 327 -14.55 21.87 -17.66
N PRO A 328 -14.99 23.14 -17.74
CA PRO A 328 -16.28 23.47 -18.34
C PRO A 328 -16.37 22.97 -19.78
N ASP A 329 -17.56 22.54 -20.20
CA ASP A 329 -17.85 22.15 -21.58
C ASP A 329 -18.02 23.36 -22.49
N TRP A 330 -17.42 23.32 -23.68
CA TRP A 330 -17.38 24.46 -24.61
C TRP A 330 -18.10 24.14 -25.90
N THR A 331 -18.78 25.12 -26.48
CA THR A 331 -19.38 25.01 -27.82
C THR A 331 -18.71 26.08 -28.68
N VAL A 332 -18.04 25.68 -29.75
CA VAL A 332 -17.30 26.60 -30.63
C VAL A 332 -18.11 26.83 -31.90
N GLY A 333 -18.99 27.85 -31.83
CA GLY A 333 -19.96 28.12 -32.89
C GLY A 333 -20.87 26.92 -33.14
N ASP A 334 -21.28 26.73 -34.39
CA ASP A 334 -22.17 25.62 -34.79
C ASP A 334 -21.41 24.37 -35.27
N ALA A 335 -20.08 24.45 -35.38
CA ALA A 335 -19.27 23.43 -36.04
C ALA A 335 -18.88 22.25 -35.14
N PHE A 336 -18.57 22.51 -33.87
CA PHE A 336 -18.20 21.46 -32.93
C PHE A 336 -18.37 21.87 -31.46
N ALA A 337 -18.53 20.86 -30.61
CA ALA A 337 -18.57 21.01 -29.16
C ALA A 337 -17.48 20.17 -28.50
N LEU A 338 -16.90 20.71 -27.43
CA LEU A 338 -15.99 20.00 -26.52
C LEU A 338 -16.80 19.61 -25.29
N ARG A 339 -16.86 18.31 -24.99
CA ARG A 339 -17.61 17.75 -23.86
C ARG A 339 -16.74 16.85 -23.00
N PHE A 340 -17.12 16.71 -21.73
CA PHE A 340 -16.45 15.86 -20.75
C PHE A 340 -14.98 16.22 -20.61
N GLN A 341 -14.72 17.52 -20.52
CA GLN A 341 -13.36 18.04 -20.48
C GLN A 341 -12.75 17.81 -19.09
N SER A 342 -11.48 17.41 -19.03
CA SER A 342 -10.73 17.36 -17.79
C SER A 342 -9.24 17.65 -18.00
N ALA A 343 -8.60 18.24 -17.00
CA ALA A 343 -7.16 18.40 -16.92
C ALA A 343 -6.65 17.65 -15.71
N GLY A 344 -5.64 16.81 -15.87
CA GLY A 344 -5.02 16.12 -14.77
C GLY A 344 -3.51 16.19 -14.81
N LEU A 345 -2.89 16.06 -13.64
CA LEU A 345 -1.46 15.83 -13.46
C LEU A 345 -1.26 14.37 -13.09
N THR A 346 -0.24 13.74 -13.64
CA THR A 346 0.18 12.38 -13.28
C THR A 346 1.69 12.36 -13.12
N PHE A 347 2.17 11.58 -12.16
CA PHE A 347 3.59 11.31 -11.99
C PHE A 347 3.85 9.83 -12.20
N ASP A 348 4.75 9.51 -13.13
CA ASP A 348 5.26 8.15 -13.32
C ASP A 348 6.61 8.02 -12.60
N ASP A 349 6.63 7.22 -11.54
CA ASP A 349 7.80 7.00 -10.68
C ASP A 349 8.92 6.23 -11.41
N GLN A 350 8.58 5.35 -12.37
CA GLN A 350 9.57 4.59 -13.12
C GLN A 350 10.35 5.48 -14.08
N SER A 351 9.65 6.34 -14.81
CA SER A 351 10.27 7.26 -15.77
C SER A 351 10.59 8.63 -15.17
N ARG A 352 10.28 8.85 -13.89
CA ARG A 352 10.36 10.15 -13.19
C ARG A 352 9.75 11.30 -14.01
N THR A 353 8.58 11.04 -14.59
CA THR A 353 7.95 11.93 -15.56
C THR A 353 6.68 12.54 -14.98
N TYR A 354 6.60 13.87 -14.99
CA TYR A 354 5.35 14.59 -14.76
C TYR A 354 4.64 14.79 -16.09
N THR A 355 3.37 14.37 -16.16
CA THR A 355 2.52 14.52 -17.34
C THR A 355 1.23 15.24 -16.97
N ILE A 356 0.95 16.34 -17.68
CA ILE A 356 -0.35 16.98 -17.74
C ILE A 356 -1.16 16.28 -18.83
N ASN A 357 -2.31 15.71 -18.46
CA ASN A 357 -3.25 15.08 -19.37
C ASN A 357 -4.47 16.00 -19.52
N LEU A 358 -4.80 16.37 -20.74
CA LEU A 358 -6.03 17.07 -21.10
C LEU A 358 -6.90 16.08 -21.85
N ASN A 359 -8.03 15.70 -21.26
CA ASN A 359 -9.02 14.83 -21.88
C ASN A 359 -10.21 15.65 -22.35
N THR A 360 -10.70 15.36 -23.55
CA THR A 360 -11.89 15.99 -24.11
C THR A 360 -12.56 15.06 -25.11
N THR A 361 -13.86 15.18 -25.29
CA THR A 361 -14.57 14.56 -26.40
C THR A 361 -14.98 15.64 -27.38
N ILE A 362 -14.39 15.61 -28.58
CA ILE A 362 -14.81 16.48 -29.69
C ILE A 362 -16.08 15.89 -30.30
N MET A 363 -17.14 16.67 -30.35
CA MET A 363 -18.42 16.31 -30.96
C MET A 363 -18.61 17.15 -32.23
N SER A 364 -18.83 16.51 -33.38
CA SER A 364 -18.96 17.17 -34.68
C SER A 364 -20.06 16.54 -35.57
N GLY A 365 -20.57 17.30 -36.55
CA GLY A 365 -21.55 16.85 -37.55
C GLY A 365 -21.70 17.85 -38.73
N GLY A 366 -22.23 17.40 -39.87
CA GLY A 366 -22.64 18.20 -41.06
C GLY A 366 -23.97 17.66 -41.61
N GLN A 367 -24.58 18.07 -42.74
CA GLN A 367 -24.43 19.26 -43.59
C GLN A 367 -25.35 20.42 -43.13
N ASP A 368 -26.12 20.22 -42.06
CA ASP A 368 -27.03 21.21 -41.45
C ASP A 368 -26.70 21.49 -39.98
N ALA A 369 -25.56 21.02 -39.44
CA ALA A 369 -25.37 20.78 -38.01
C ALA A 369 -25.91 21.87 -37.06
N PRO A 370 -27.11 21.64 -36.51
CA PRO A 370 -27.45 22.07 -35.17
C PRO A 370 -26.90 20.95 -34.25
N LEU A 371 -27.23 20.93 -32.96
CA LEU A 371 -27.05 19.72 -32.15
C LEU A 371 -28.06 18.61 -32.53
N ASN A 372 -27.95 18.09 -33.75
CA ASN A 372 -28.09 16.68 -34.13
C ASN A 372 -26.69 16.17 -34.51
N ILE A 373 -25.92 15.79 -33.49
CA ILE A 373 -24.50 15.37 -33.57
C ILE A 373 -24.39 13.95 -34.14
N SER A 374 -23.50 13.72 -35.11
CA SER A 374 -23.27 12.40 -35.70
C SER A 374 -21.91 11.77 -35.36
N GLN A 375 -20.92 12.53 -34.90
CA GLN A 375 -19.56 12.00 -34.63
C GLN A 375 -19.01 12.46 -33.28
N ARG A 376 -18.32 11.54 -32.59
CA ARG A 376 -17.67 11.76 -31.29
C ARG A 376 -16.23 11.23 -31.36
N PHE A 377 -15.27 12.07 -31.00
CA PHE A 377 -13.86 11.75 -31.01
C PHE A 377 -13.28 12.01 -29.62
N PRO A 378 -13.01 10.97 -28.82
CA PRO A 378 -12.27 11.16 -27.59
C PRO A 378 -10.82 11.51 -27.94
N VAL A 379 -10.31 12.56 -27.28
CA VAL A 379 -8.95 13.08 -27.45
C VAL A 379 -8.30 13.17 -26.09
N THR A 380 -7.10 12.63 -26.00
CA THR A 380 -6.22 12.80 -24.84
C THR A 380 -4.94 13.45 -25.30
N LEU A 381 -4.73 14.70 -24.92
CA LEU A 381 -3.49 15.43 -25.09
C LEU A 381 -2.64 15.26 -23.82
N ARG A 382 -1.41 14.78 -23.99
CA ARG A 382 -0.42 14.61 -22.94
C ARG A 382 0.70 15.60 -23.18
N LEU A 383 1.05 16.37 -22.17
CA LEU A 383 2.16 17.31 -22.15
C LEU A 383 3.03 16.94 -20.96
N GLY A 384 4.33 16.74 -21.14
CA GLY A 384 5.17 16.37 -20.02
C GLY A 384 6.63 16.66 -20.25
N ALA A 385 7.44 16.32 -19.26
CA ALA A 385 8.89 16.36 -19.37
C ALA A 385 9.48 15.11 -18.71
N ARG A 386 10.38 14.45 -19.42
CA ARG A 386 11.09 13.26 -18.94
C ARG A 386 12.57 13.56 -18.76
N LEU A 387 13.18 12.97 -17.74
CA LEU A 387 14.61 13.12 -17.48
C LEU A 387 15.40 12.21 -18.43
N VAL A 388 16.20 12.80 -19.32
CA VAL A 388 17.07 12.08 -20.27
C VAL A 388 18.49 12.58 -20.08
N ASN A 389 19.40 11.69 -19.69
CA ASN A 389 20.81 12.03 -19.41
C ASN A 389 20.97 13.20 -18.41
N GLY A 390 20.09 13.27 -17.39
CA GLY A 390 20.12 14.33 -16.37
C GLY A 390 19.46 15.65 -16.77
N GLU A 391 18.95 15.78 -17.99
CA GLU A 391 18.21 16.96 -18.45
C GLU A 391 16.74 16.64 -18.71
N PHE A 392 15.84 17.53 -18.29
CA PHE A 392 14.42 17.40 -18.62
C PHE A 392 14.18 17.74 -20.09
N LYS A 393 13.64 16.77 -20.84
CA LYS A 393 13.23 16.94 -22.23
C LYS A 393 11.71 16.96 -22.31
N PRO A 394 11.11 18.04 -22.86
CA PRO A 394 9.66 18.12 -22.98
C PRO A 394 9.15 17.14 -24.03
N PHE A 395 7.92 16.68 -23.90
CA PHE A 395 7.22 15.93 -24.93
C PHE A 395 5.74 16.33 -24.97
N MET A 396 5.13 16.07 -26.12
CA MET A 396 3.69 16.12 -26.31
C MET A 396 3.24 14.85 -27.02
N SER A 397 2.09 14.32 -26.65
CA SER A 397 1.41 13.33 -27.48
C SER A 397 -0.10 13.52 -27.45
N THR A 398 -0.77 13.50 -28.60
CA THR A 398 -2.23 13.47 -28.66
C THR A 398 -2.70 12.15 -29.26
N ARG A 399 -3.58 11.43 -28.58
CA ARG A 399 -4.17 10.19 -29.09
C ARG A 399 -5.53 10.47 -29.70
N LEU A 400 -5.73 9.98 -30.92
CA LEU A 400 -6.97 10.01 -31.69
C LEU A 400 -7.39 8.58 -31.99
N THR A 401 -8.54 8.15 -31.49
CA THR A 401 -9.09 6.82 -31.78
C THR A 401 -10.13 6.88 -32.88
N SER A 402 -10.24 5.80 -33.67
CA SER A 402 -11.32 5.63 -34.66
C SER A 402 -11.36 6.68 -35.76
N LEU A 403 -10.19 7.16 -36.19
CA LEU A 403 -10.07 8.11 -37.29
C LEU A 403 -10.04 7.35 -38.63
N THR A 404 -10.95 7.71 -39.54
CA THR A 404 -10.93 7.26 -40.94
C THR A 404 -10.52 8.43 -41.83
N ILE A 405 -9.35 8.34 -42.46
CA ILE A 405 -8.82 9.40 -43.34
C ILE A 405 -9.09 9.02 -44.80
N PRO A 406 -9.90 9.78 -45.55
CA PRO A 406 -10.03 9.58 -46.99
C PRO A 406 -8.71 9.96 -47.68
N LEU A 407 -8.17 9.05 -48.49
CA LEU A 407 -7.00 9.32 -49.31
C LEU A 407 -7.49 9.89 -50.64
N SER A 408 -7.58 11.22 -50.76
CA SER A 408 -8.26 11.94 -51.86
C SER A 408 -7.85 11.55 -53.30
N VAL A 409 -6.70 10.91 -53.48
CA VAL A 409 -6.16 10.43 -54.77
C VAL A 409 -6.43 8.95 -55.07
N SER A 410 -7.00 8.20 -54.11
CA SER A 410 -7.31 6.78 -54.23
C SER A 410 -8.70 6.51 -53.68
N SER A 411 -9.44 5.54 -54.21
CA SER A 411 -10.75 5.18 -53.63
C SER A 411 -10.60 4.37 -52.34
N MET A 412 -9.74 4.84 -51.44
CA MET A 412 -9.27 4.15 -50.25
C MET A 412 -9.34 5.08 -49.05
N PHE A 413 -9.51 4.47 -47.88
CA PHE A 413 -9.53 5.10 -46.59
C PHE A 413 -8.40 4.51 -45.74
N LEU A 414 -7.67 5.36 -45.04
CA LEU A 414 -6.78 4.95 -43.97
C LEU A 414 -7.60 4.79 -42.69
N GLN A 415 -7.63 3.58 -42.14
CA GLN A 415 -8.23 3.30 -40.85
C GLN A 415 -7.12 3.07 -39.84
N SER A 416 -7.03 3.98 -38.87
CA SER A 416 -6.17 3.77 -37.72
C SER A 416 -6.99 3.20 -36.57
N GLU A 417 -6.48 2.13 -35.95
CA GLU A 417 -6.99 1.69 -34.64
C GLU A 417 -6.62 2.75 -33.58
N GLU A 418 -5.43 3.34 -33.69
CA GLU A 418 -4.92 4.38 -32.81
C GLU A 418 -3.91 5.27 -33.54
N LEU A 419 -4.27 6.53 -33.79
CA LEU A 419 -3.37 7.53 -34.36
C LEU A 419 -2.87 8.45 -33.24
N THR A 420 -1.56 8.55 -33.08
CA THR A 420 -0.93 9.40 -32.07
C THR A 420 -0.09 10.46 -32.74
N MET A 421 -0.42 11.73 -32.53
CA MET A 421 0.51 12.83 -32.83
C MET A 421 1.55 12.87 -31.70
N VAL A 422 2.83 12.92 -32.04
CA VAL A 422 3.94 12.92 -31.09
C VAL A 422 4.84 14.11 -31.40
N MET A 423 5.26 14.82 -30.35
CA MET A 423 6.41 15.71 -30.38
C MET A 423 7.35 15.24 -29.28
N ASP A 424 8.39 14.52 -29.66
CA ASP A 424 9.34 13.94 -28.72
C ASP A 424 10.77 14.20 -29.21
N PRO A 425 11.40 15.31 -28.75
CA PRO A 425 12.77 15.63 -29.06
C PRO A 425 13.76 14.53 -28.65
N ALA A 426 13.48 13.80 -27.57
CA ALA A 426 14.34 12.71 -27.11
C ALA A 426 14.12 11.42 -27.92
N GLY A 427 12.91 11.20 -28.45
CA GLY A 427 12.58 10.15 -29.41
C GLY A 427 12.95 10.50 -30.86
N ASN A 428 13.52 11.68 -31.08
CA ASN A 428 13.91 12.18 -32.40
C ASN A 428 12.76 12.19 -33.42
N PHE A 429 11.56 12.62 -33.01
CA PHE A 429 10.41 12.60 -33.92
C PHE A 429 9.33 13.61 -33.58
N PHE A 430 8.78 14.23 -34.63
CA PHE A 430 7.67 15.17 -34.59
C PHE A 430 6.70 14.82 -35.71
N GLY A 431 5.54 14.27 -35.39
CA GLY A 431 4.57 13.85 -36.42
C GLY A 431 3.53 12.86 -35.95
N LEU A 432 2.90 12.18 -36.89
CA LEU A 432 1.88 11.16 -36.65
C LEU A 432 2.53 9.78 -36.57
N THR A 433 2.05 8.98 -35.63
CA THR A 433 2.44 7.59 -35.43
C THR A 433 1.19 6.72 -35.28
N ALA A 434 1.25 5.48 -35.71
CA ALA A 434 0.23 4.48 -35.40
C ALA A 434 0.89 3.10 -35.32
N GLU A 435 0.56 2.33 -34.28
CA GLU A 435 1.05 0.95 -34.17
C GLU A 435 0.49 0.07 -35.29
N ARG A 436 -0.79 0.29 -35.65
CA ARG A 436 -1.50 -0.45 -36.69
C ARG A 436 -2.34 0.48 -37.54
N LEU A 437 -2.13 0.41 -38.85
CA LEU A 437 -2.99 1.02 -39.86
C LEU A 437 -3.59 -0.04 -40.77
N ARG A 438 -4.78 0.22 -41.28
CA ARG A 438 -5.39 -0.56 -42.35
C ARG A 438 -5.75 0.36 -43.49
N LEU A 439 -5.55 -0.12 -44.70
CA LEU A 439 -6.06 0.51 -45.89
C LEU A 439 -7.38 -0.18 -46.25
N GLN A 440 -8.46 0.57 -46.37
CA GLN A 440 -9.77 0.06 -46.76
C GLN A 440 -10.20 0.64 -48.10
N TRP A 441 -10.53 -0.21 -49.07
CA TRP A 441 -11.19 0.23 -50.29
C TRP A 441 -12.57 0.81 -49.99
N SER A 442 -13.00 1.77 -50.79
CA SER A 442 -14.36 2.29 -50.67
C SER A 442 -15.37 1.17 -50.91
N THR A 443 -16.57 1.33 -50.34
CA THR A 443 -17.65 0.34 -50.47
C THR A 443 -18.02 0.09 -51.93
N PHE A 444 -17.84 1.08 -52.81
CA PHE A 444 -18.00 0.92 -54.26
C PHE A 444 -17.03 -0.10 -54.87
N TYR A 445 -15.83 -0.24 -54.30
CA TYR A 445 -14.82 -1.23 -54.69
C TYR A 445 -14.80 -2.44 -53.75
N GLY A 446 -15.93 -2.76 -53.12
CA GLY A 446 -16.10 -3.98 -52.33
C GLY A 446 -15.65 -3.89 -50.86
N GLY A 447 -15.15 -2.74 -50.39
CA GLY A 447 -14.90 -2.50 -48.97
C GLY A 447 -13.76 -3.32 -48.35
N GLN A 448 -12.95 -4.01 -49.15
CA GLN A 448 -11.89 -4.89 -48.67
C GLN A 448 -10.82 -4.10 -47.89
N GLN A 449 -10.32 -4.70 -46.81
CA GLN A 449 -9.28 -4.12 -45.95
C GLN A 449 -7.95 -4.84 -46.19
N SER A 450 -6.86 -4.09 -46.17
CA SER A 450 -5.50 -4.65 -46.16
C SER A 450 -5.22 -5.39 -44.84
N GLY A 451 -4.18 -6.22 -44.85
CA GLY A 451 -3.52 -6.61 -43.61
C GLY A 451 -3.08 -5.37 -42.80
N ALA A 452 -2.98 -5.51 -41.48
CA ALA A 452 -2.51 -4.40 -40.63
C ALA A 452 -1.06 -4.03 -41.01
N LEU A 453 -0.87 -2.80 -41.46
CA LEU A 453 0.42 -2.14 -41.64
C LEU A 453 0.94 -1.76 -40.25
N ALA A 454 2.16 -2.13 -39.90
CA ALA A 454 2.74 -1.85 -38.59
C ALA A 454 3.65 -0.63 -38.62
N GLY A 455 3.81 0.03 -37.46
CA GLY A 455 4.87 1.01 -37.23
C GLY A 455 4.81 2.25 -38.12
N PHE A 456 3.60 2.74 -38.44
CA PHE A 456 3.44 3.94 -39.26
C PHE A 456 4.05 5.16 -38.59
N ARG A 457 4.83 5.92 -39.34
CA ARG A 457 5.36 7.23 -38.94
C ARG A 457 5.30 8.19 -40.12
N LEU A 458 4.68 9.35 -39.92
CA LEU A 458 4.70 10.45 -40.87
C LEU A 458 5.05 11.74 -40.13
N GLY A 459 6.22 12.31 -40.40
CA GLY A 459 6.67 13.47 -39.66
C GLY A 459 8.06 13.95 -40.05
N ILE A 460 8.70 14.63 -39.11
CA ILE A 460 10.02 15.20 -39.26
C ILE A 460 10.87 14.74 -38.08
N ASP A 461 12.15 14.44 -38.31
CA ASP A 461 13.10 14.18 -37.23
C ASP A 461 13.82 15.47 -36.76
N ASN A 462 14.74 15.35 -35.80
CA ASN A 462 15.54 16.46 -35.27
C ASN A 462 16.58 16.99 -36.26
N LYS A 463 16.86 16.27 -37.35
CA LYS A 463 17.69 16.71 -38.47
C LYS A 463 16.89 17.47 -39.51
N ARG A 464 15.56 17.58 -39.31
CA ARG A 464 14.59 18.18 -40.23
C ARG A 464 14.34 17.34 -41.48
N ASP A 465 14.67 16.06 -41.42
CA ASP A 465 14.40 15.12 -42.51
C ASP A 465 12.94 14.66 -42.43
N LEU A 466 12.28 14.61 -43.59
CA LEU A 466 10.95 14.01 -43.72
C LEU A 466 11.05 12.50 -43.47
N VAL A 467 10.31 12.02 -42.49
CA VAL A 467 10.21 10.60 -42.15
C VAL A 467 8.83 10.12 -42.61
N LEU A 468 8.82 9.20 -43.57
CA LEU A 468 7.67 8.37 -43.91
C LEU A 468 8.10 6.91 -43.73
N ASP A 469 7.57 6.25 -42.71
CA ASP A 469 7.80 4.84 -42.42
C ASP A 469 6.47 4.09 -42.40
N LEU A 470 6.44 2.94 -43.08
CA LEU A 470 5.32 2.02 -43.21
C LEU A 470 5.93 0.63 -43.26
N GLN A 471 5.75 -0.17 -42.21
CA GLN A 471 6.38 -1.48 -42.13
C GLN A 471 5.37 -2.60 -42.38
N GLY A 472 5.63 -3.36 -43.44
CA GLY A 472 4.89 -4.57 -43.78
C GLY A 472 3.46 -4.33 -44.26
N GLY A 473 2.84 -5.44 -44.66
CA GLY A 473 1.46 -5.55 -45.12
C GLY A 473 1.32 -5.62 -46.64
N ALA A 474 0.39 -6.47 -47.07
CA ALA A 474 -0.03 -6.59 -48.45
C ALA A 474 -1.37 -5.87 -48.60
N VAL A 475 -1.50 -5.10 -49.68
CA VAL A 475 -2.78 -4.56 -50.12
C VAL A 475 -3.28 -5.49 -51.20
N ASP A 476 -4.29 -6.29 -50.88
CA ASP A 476 -4.99 -7.04 -51.91
C ASP A 476 -5.75 -6.06 -52.81
N LEU A 477 -5.60 -6.25 -54.12
CA LEU A 477 -6.36 -5.50 -55.10
C LEU A 477 -7.83 -5.88 -54.96
N PRO A 478 -8.75 -4.92 -55.11
CA PRO A 478 -10.16 -5.23 -55.07
C PRO A 478 -10.46 -6.18 -56.22
N GLU A 479 -11.27 -7.22 -55.98
CA GLU A 479 -11.79 -8.06 -57.07
C GLU A 479 -12.49 -7.14 -58.07
N ILE A 480 -11.87 -6.88 -59.22
CA ILE A 480 -12.48 -6.10 -60.29
C ILE A 480 -13.50 -7.01 -60.97
N LYS A 481 -14.71 -7.08 -60.42
CA LYS A 481 -15.86 -7.69 -61.11
C LYS A 481 -16.38 -6.72 -62.15
N ASN A 482 -15.69 -6.62 -63.28
CA ASN A 482 -16.27 -6.03 -64.50
C ASN A 482 -16.53 -7.15 -65.52
N LYS A 483 -17.61 -7.03 -66.31
CA LYS A 483 -18.07 -8.06 -67.27
C LYS A 483 -17.05 -8.44 -68.37
N VAL A 484 -15.85 -7.86 -68.34
CA VAL A 484 -14.81 -8.01 -69.37
C VAL A 484 -13.56 -8.74 -68.84
N PHE A 485 -13.30 -8.73 -67.52
CA PHE A 485 -12.18 -9.47 -66.95
C PHE A 485 -12.69 -10.22 -65.70
N THR A 486 -12.78 -11.54 -65.80
CA THR A 486 -12.97 -12.44 -64.66
C THR A 486 -11.63 -13.11 -64.38
N GLY A 487 -10.99 -12.72 -63.27
CA GLY A 487 -9.74 -13.28 -62.79
C GLY A 487 -9.50 -12.83 -61.36
#